data_AF-A0AA50CKF7-F1
#
_entry.id   AF-A0AA50CKF7-F1
#
_cell.length_a   1.000
_cell.length_b   1.000
_cell.length_c   1.000
_cell.angle_alpha   90.00
_cell.angle_beta   90.00
_cell.angle_gamma   90.00
#
_symmetry.space_group_name_H-M   'P 1'
#
loop_
_entity.id
_entity.type
_entity.pdbx_description
1 polymer ?
#
loop_
_entity_poly.entity_id
_entity_poly.type
_entity_poly.pdbx_seq_one_letter_code
_entity_poly.pdbx_strand_id
1 'polypeptide(L)'
;MATSDDNGRSASLADTRQQAEALTDVFDDLEARSRSFGFALTSALKGAVVDGRGLDSVLRGLALRMSDIALSVGLKPLEGLLSSGISNLLGGATPFAKGGVVAAPTYFGSGGGLGLMGEAGAEAILPLKRGPDGSLGVAAGGGGASQIVFNVTTQDAVSFRKSEGQIAAMLTRAVGRGQRSL
;
A
#
# COMPACT_ATOMS: atom_id res chain seq x y z
N MET A 1 -9.56 7.66 -44.59
CA MET A 1 -8.96 6.45 -43.98
C MET A 1 -7.49 6.76 -43.73
N ALA A 2 -6.98 6.42 -42.53
CA ALA A 2 -5.61 6.59 -42.00
C ALA A 2 -5.32 7.85 -41.15
N THR A 3 -5.66 7.83 -39.85
CA THR A 3 -5.06 8.73 -38.82
C THR A 3 -4.93 8.10 -37.42
N SER A 4 -4.98 6.77 -37.24
CA SER A 4 -5.10 6.16 -35.87
C SER A 4 -3.85 5.43 -35.32
N ASP A 5 -2.70 5.45 -36.00
CA ASP A 5 -1.55 4.61 -35.61
C ASP A 5 -0.40 5.34 -34.86
N ASP A 6 -0.48 6.66 -34.67
CA ASP A 6 0.65 7.44 -34.13
C ASP A 6 0.69 7.47 -32.57
N ASN A 7 -0.47 7.28 -31.92
CA ASN A 7 -0.61 7.45 -30.47
C ASN A 7 0.00 6.29 -29.64
N GLY A 8 0.12 5.08 -30.20
CA GLY A 8 0.72 3.94 -29.50
C GLY A 8 2.25 3.98 -29.47
N ARG A 9 2.86 4.55 -30.50
CA ARG A 9 4.33 4.64 -30.63
C ARG A 9 4.90 5.71 -29.71
N SER A 10 4.24 6.85 -29.58
CA SER A 10 4.64 7.93 -28.67
C SER A 10 4.61 7.51 -27.20
N ALA A 11 3.59 6.74 -26.77
CA ALA A 11 3.50 6.17 -25.43
C ALA A 11 4.65 5.20 -25.13
N SER A 12 4.99 4.30 -26.06
CA SER A 12 6.11 3.35 -25.90
C SER A 12 7.48 4.04 -25.85
N LEU A 13 7.67 5.12 -26.61
CA LEU A 13 8.91 5.90 -26.64
C LEU A 13 9.05 6.77 -25.38
N ALA A 14 7.94 7.23 -24.79
CA ALA A 14 7.95 7.94 -23.51
C ALA A 14 8.32 7.00 -22.36
N ASP A 15 7.75 5.80 -22.33
CA ASP A 15 8.06 4.77 -21.32
C ASP A 15 9.53 4.30 -21.44
N THR A 16 10.03 4.11 -22.66
CA THR A 16 11.44 3.77 -22.90
C THR A 16 12.39 4.90 -22.46
N ARG A 17 12.01 6.18 -22.62
CA ARG A 17 12.80 7.31 -22.13
C ARG A 17 12.83 7.39 -20.61
N GLN A 18 11.68 7.19 -19.97
CA GLN A 18 11.57 7.19 -18.52
C GLN A 18 12.38 6.04 -17.90
N GLN A 19 12.39 4.87 -18.55
CA GLN A 19 13.23 3.74 -18.14
C GLN A 19 14.73 4.02 -18.34
N ALA A 20 15.10 4.73 -19.41
CA ALA A 20 16.49 5.14 -19.64
C ALA A 20 16.98 6.18 -18.62
N GLU A 21 16.13 7.11 -18.20
CA GLU A 21 16.42 8.07 -17.14
C GLU A 21 16.61 7.38 -15.79
N ALA A 22 15.69 6.48 -15.41
CA ALA A 22 15.80 5.71 -14.17
C ALA A 22 17.05 4.82 -14.14
N LEU A 23 17.45 4.27 -15.29
CA LEU A 23 18.67 3.46 -15.41
C LEU A 23 19.93 4.33 -15.26
N THR A 24 19.91 5.55 -15.79
CA THR A 24 21.01 6.51 -15.68
C THR A 24 21.20 6.95 -14.23
N ASP A 25 20.12 7.23 -13.50
CA ASP A 25 20.17 7.59 -12.07
C ASP A 25 20.77 6.45 -11.22
N VAL A 26 20.43 5.20 -11.54
CA VAL A 26 21.00 4.02 -10.87
C VAL A 26 22.50 3.90 -11.17
N PHE A 27 22.94 4.21 -12.39
CA PHE A 27 24.36 4.20 -12.74
C PHE A 27 25.13 5.33 -12.06
N ASP A 28 24.55 6.51 -11.95
CA ASP A 28 25.15 7.65 -11.25
C ASP A 28 25.27 7.38 -9.74
N ASP A 29 24.25 6.78 -9.12
CA ASP A 29 24.32 6.36 -7.71
C ASP A 29 25.36 5.24 -7.50
N LEU A 30 25.41 4.26 -8.41
CA LEU A 30 26.41 3.21 -8.36
C LEU A 30 27.83 3.75 -8.54
N GLU A 31 28.03 4.72 -9.43
CA GLU A 31 29.32 5.36 -9.64
C GLU A 31 29.76 6.19 -8.42
N ALA A 32 28.85 6.96 -7.84
CA ALA A 32 29.11 7.73 -6.62
C ALA A 32 29.48 6.81 -5.43
N ARG A 33 28.75 5.69 -5.28
CA ARG A 33 29.04 4.67 -4.26
C ARG A 33 30.35 3.93 -4.53
N SER A 34 30.65 3.59 -5.78
CA SER A 34 31.90 2.96 -6.18
C SER A 34 33.10 3.86 -5.92
N ARG A 35 33.00 5.17 -6.26
CA ARG A 35 34.05 6.15 -5.97
C ARG A 35 34.29 6.28 -4.47
N SER A 36 33.23 6.44 -3.67
CA SER A 36 33.37 6.55 -2.20
C SER A 36 33.93 5.26 -1.56
N PHE A 37 33.53 4.10 -2.06
CA PHE A 37 34.13 2.81 -1.69
C PHE A 37 35.62 2.75 -2.07
N GLY A 38 35.99 3.17 -3.28
CA GLY A 38 37.37 3.20 -3.75
C GLY A 38 38.26 4.14 -2.91
N PHE A 39 37.74 5.30 -2.52
CA PHE A 39 38.44 6.21 -1.60
C PHE A 39 38.60 5.61 -0.21
N ALA A 40 37.55 4.98 0.33
CA ALA A 40 37.63 4.31 1.63
C ALA A 40 38.62 3.14 1.61
N LEU A 41 38.58 2.31 0.57
CA LEU A 41 39.48 1.17 0.37
C LEU A 41 40.93 1.63 0.20
N THR A 42 41.16 2.66 -0.61
CA THR A 42 42.51 3.19 -0.86
C THR A 42 43.07 3.89 0.37
N SER A 43 42.26 4.64 1.12
CA SER A 43 42.67 5.25 2.39
C SER A 43 42.97 4.20 3.45
N ALA A 44 42.15 3.15 3.55
CA ALA A 44 42.38 2.04 4.48
C ALA A 44 43.66 1.28 4.12
N LEU A 45 43.91 1.00 2.83
CA LEU A 45 45.12 0.31 2.37
C LEU A 45 46.37 1.18 2.55
N LYS A 46 46.28 2.48 2.25
CA LYS A 46 47.36 3.44 2.48
C LYS A 46 47.67 3.59 3.96
N GLY A 47 46.67 3.68 4.83
CA GLY A 47 46.84 3.71 6.28
C GLY A 47 47.44 2.40 6.82
N ALA A 48 46.98 1.25 6.33
CA ALA A 48 47.49 -0.05 6.76
C ALA A 48 48.95 -0.29 6.36
N VAL A 49 49.37 0.16 5.18
CA VAL A 49 50.75 0.02 4.69
C VAL A 49 51.70 1.04 5.33
N VAL A 50 51.22 2.26 5.62
CA VAL A 50 52.04 3.32 6.24
C VAL A 50 52.23 3.11 7.74
N ASP A 51 51.22 2.60 8.47
CA ASP A 51 51.29 2.46 9.94
C ASP A 51 51.69 1.07 10.45
N GLY A 52 51.82 0.07 9.57
CA GLY A 52 52.29 -1.29 9.92
C GLY A 52 51.40 -2.09 10.90
N ARG A 53 50.29 -1.52 11.39
CA ARG A 53 49.33 -2.15 12.32
C ARG A 53 47.86 -2.07 11.85
N GLY A 54 47.60 -1.74 10.58
CA GLY A 54 46.25 -1.38 10.12
C GLY A 54 45.43 -2.46 9.41
N LEU A 55 45.98 -3.61 9.03
CA LEU A 55 45.19 -4.65 8.36
C LEU A 55 44.36 -5.50 9.36
N ASP A 56 44.93 -5.79 10.53
CA ASP A 56 44.26 -6.58 11.58
C ASP A 56 43.02 -5.88 12.13
N SER A 57 43.09 -4.57 12.38
CA SER A 57 41.96 -3.77 12.87
C SER A 57 40.85 -3.63 11.82
N VAL A 58 41.22 -3.56 10.53
CA VAL A 58 40.26 -3.53 9.41
C VAL A 58 39.60 -4.89 9.23
N LEU A 59 40.37 -5.99 9.28
CA LEU A 59 39.85 -7.35 9.16
C LEU A 59 38.99 -7.73 10.38
N ARG A 60 39.39 -7.34 11.59
CA ARG A 60 38.61 -7.54 12.81
C ARG A 60 37.33 -6.71 12.79
N GLY A 61 37.39 -5.46 12.30
CA GLY A 61 36.22 -4.62 12.12
C GLY A 61 35.24 -5.16 11.07
N LEU A 62 35.75 -5.68 9.95
CA LEU A 62 34.96 -6.32 8.91
C LEU A 62 34.33 -7.63 9.42
N ALA A 63 35.10 -8.47 10.13
CA ALA A 63 34.63 -9.73 10.69
C ALA A 63 33.52 -9.51 11.74
N LEU A 64 33.66 -8.50 12.61
CA LEU A 64 32.64 -8.14 13.59
C LEU A 64 31.36 -7.65 12.89
N ARG A 65 31.47 -6.77 11.88
CA ARG A 65 30.31 -6.30 11.12
C ARG A 65 29.64 -7.40 10.29
N MET A 66 30.41 -8.33 9.73
CA MET A 66 29.87 -9.49 9.00
C MET A 66 29.15 -10.45 9.95
N SER A 67 29.65 -10.60 11.19
CA SER A 67 28.99 -11.41 12.23
C SER A 67 27.69 -10.77 12.69
N ASP A 68 27.65 -9.45 12.87
CA ASP A 68 26.43 -8.72 13.21
C ASP A 68 25.39 -8.78 12.07
N ILE A 69 25.82 -8.71 10.81
CA ILE A 69 24.93 -8.86 9.65
C ILE A 69 24.45 -10.30 9.52
N ALA A 70 25.32 -11.31 9.63
CA ALA A 70 24.96 -12.72 9.48
C ALA A 70 24.04 -13.21 10.62
N LEU A 71 24.36 -12.83 11.86
CA LEU A 71 23.56 -13.19 13.04
C LEU A 71 22.22 -12.46 13.01
N SER A 72 22.21 -11.17 12.65
CA SER A 72 20.97 -10.41 12.58
C SER A 72 20.10 -10.84 11.39
N VAL A 73 20.63 -11.07 10.19
CA VAL A 73 19.84 -11.51 9.04
C VAL A 73 19.33 -12.95 9.22
N GLY A 74 20.11 -13.82 9.86
CA GLY A 74 19.72 -15.22 10.11
C GLY A 74 18.66 -15.37 11.20
N LEU A 75 18.70 -14.53 12.24
CA LEU A 75 17.82 -14.68 13.40
C LEU A 75 16.69 -13.64 13.46
N LYS A 76 16.76 -12.50 12.76
CA LYS A 76 15.67 -11.50 12.68
C LYS A 76 14.31 -12.09 12.29
N PRO A 77 14.20 -13.04 11.33
CA PRO A 77 12.92 -13.64 11.00
C PRO A 77 12.36 -14.43 12.18
N LEU A 78 13.21 -15.19 12.89
CA LEU A 78 12.86 -15.98 14.05
C LEU A 78 12.55 -15.12 15.28
N GLU A 79 13.28 -14.03 15.49
CA GLU A 79 13.00 -13.02 16.50
C GLU A 79 11.65 -12.33 16.22
N GLY A 80 11.34 -12.05 14.95
CA GLY A 80 10.03 -11.56 14.51
C GLY A 80 8.89 -12.56 14.74
N LEU A 81 9.12 -13.84 14.49
CA LEU A 81 8.10 -14.89 14.73
C LEU A 81 7.92 -15.21 16.22
N LEU A 82 9.01 -15.19 16.99
CA LEU A 82 8.98 -15.44 18.42
C LEU A 82 8.39 -14.24 19.16
N SER A 83 8.75 -13.01 18.79
CA SER A 83 8.12 -11.79 19.33
C SER A 83 6.65 -11.66 18.96
N SER A 84 6.26 -11.99 17.71
CA SER A 84 4.84 -11.99 17.31
C SER A 84 4.04 -13.12 17.97
N GLY A 85 4.63 -14.31 18.08
CA GLY A 85 3.99 -15.48 18.70
C GLY A 85 3.84 -15.36 20.21
N ILE A 86 4.84 -14.82 20.90
CA ILE A 86 4.78 -14.56 22.34
C ILE A 86 3.89 -13.34 22.63
N SER A 87 3.87 -12.32 21.78
CA SER A 87 2.92 -11.21 21.91
C SER A 87 1.47 -11.71 21.81
N ASN A 88 1.14 -12.52 20.80
CA ASN A 88 -0.19 -13.11 20.65
C ASN A 88 -0.60 -14.03 21.82
N LEU A 89 0.37 -14.70 22.48
CA LEU A 89 0.15 -15.53 23.67
C LEU A 89 -0.04 -14.67 24.94
N LEU A 90 0.79 -13.64 25.12
CA LEU A 90 0.86 -12.83 26.35
C LEU A 90 -0.08 -11.62 26.36
N GLY A 91 -1.04 -11.53 25.44
CA GLY A 91 -2.08 -10.49 25.46
C GLY A 91 -1.96 -9.40 24.38
N GLY A 92 -1.23 -9.68 23.30
CA GLY A 92 -1.19 -8.87 22.09
C GLY A 92 -2.55 -8.88 21.43
N ALA A 93 -3.31 -7.80 21.63
CA ALA A 93 -4.58 -7.60 20.96
C ALA A 93 -4.37 -7.53 19.44
N THR A 94 -4.98 -8.44 18.69
CA THR A 94 -5.01 -8.38 17.22
C THR A 94 -5.97 -7.25 16.78
N PRO A 95 -5.50 -6.15 16.16
CA PRO A 95 -6.35 -5.03 15.83
C PRO A 95 -7.18 -5.32 14.57
N PHE A 96 -8.51 -5.35 14.71
CA PHE A 96 -9.45 -5.53 13.59
C PHE A 96 -10.19 -4.25 13.17
N ALA A 97 -9.64 -3.08 13.49
CA ALA A 97 -10.28 -1.78 13.21
C ALA A 97 -10.51 -1.51 11.71
N LYS A 98 -9.72 -2.13 10.84
CA LYS A 98 -9.87 -2.06 9.37
C LYS A 98 -10.69 -3.24 8.79
N GLY A 99 -11.28 -4.05 9.65
CA GLY A 99 -11.83 -5.36 9.32
C GLY A 99 -10.79 -6.48 9.36
N GLY A 100 -11.22 -7.71 9.09
CA GLY A 100 -10.38 -8.90 9.11
C GLY A 100 -11.19 -10.18 8.94
N VAL A 101 -10.51 -11.32 9.03
CA VAL A 101 -11.16 -12.65 9.04
C VAL A 101 -10.60 -13.45 10.21
N VAL A 102 -11.50 -14.03 11.00
CA VAL A 102 -11.18 -14.98 12.06
C VAL A 102 -11.39 -16.38 11.50
N ALA A 103 -10.31 -17.09 11.23
CA ALA A 103 -10.36 -18.41 10.59
C ALA A 103 -10.32 -19.60 11.56
N ALA A 104 -10.15 -19.33 12.87
CA ALA A 104 -10.03 -20.36 13.89
C ALA A 104 -10.65 -19.89 15.23
N PRO A 105 -11.04 -20.81 16.12
CA PRO A 105 -11.56 -20.50 17.45
C PRO A 105 -10.67 -19.50 18.20
N THR A 106 -11.20 -18.30 18.47
CA THR A 106 -10.47 -17.17 19.07
C THR A 106 -11.26 -16.59 20.23
N TYR A 107 -10.63 -16.51 21.40
CA TYR A 107 -11.26 -15.92 22.59
C TYR A 107 -11.08 -14.40 22.64
N PHE A 108 -12.09 -13.68 23.10
CA PHE A 108 -12.03 -12.22 23.27
C PHE A 108 -12.72 -11.77 24.56
N GLY A 109 -12.31 -10.63 25.11
CA GLY A 109 -12.98 -10.03 26.26
C GLY A 109 -14.30 -9.37 25.86
N SER A 110 -15.41 -9.77 26.48
CA SER A 110 -16.75 -9.22 26.23
C SER A 110 -17.32 -8.61 27.51
N GLY A 111 -16.90 -7.38 27.85
CA GLY A 111 -17.55 -6.46 28.82
C GLY A 111 -17.94 -6.98 30.21
N GLY A 112 -17.57 -8.20 30.58
CA GLY A 112 -18.16 -8.97 31.69
C GLY A 112 -17.97 -10.49 31.58
N GLY A 113 -17.46 -11.00 30.46
CA GLY A 113 -17.08 -12.40 30.29
C GLY A 113 -16.09 -12.63 29.16
N LEU A 114 -15.82 -13.90 28.88
CA LEU A 114 -14.99 -14.35 27.76
C LEU A 114 -15.91 -14.79 26.61
N GLY A 115 -15.77 -14.17 25.45
CA GLY A 115 -16.44 -14.57 24.21
C GLY A 115 -15.56 -15.49 23.36
N LEU A 116 -16.18 -16.23 22.45
CA LEU A 116 -15.52 -17.08 21.46
C LEU A 116 -16.00 -16.68 20.05
N MET A 117 -15.09 -16.59 19.09
CA MET A 117 -15.32 -16.35 17.66
C MET A 117 -14.69 -17.47 16.83
N GLY A 118 -15.15 -17.66 15.59
CA GLY A 118 -14.56 -18.62 14.65
C GLY A 118 -14.88 -20.09 14.95
N GLU A 119 -16.02 -20.36 15.59
CA GLU A 119 -16.47 -21.73 15.88
C GLU A 119 -17.10 -22.42 14.66
N ALA A 120 -17.68 -21.65 13.73
CA ALA A 120 -18.37 -22.15 12.54
C ALA A 120 -17.53 -22.01 11.25
N GLY A 121 -16.22 -21.80 11.38
CA GLY A 121 -15.31 -21.56 10.26
C GLY A 121 -14.91 -20.08 10.14
N ALA A 122 -14.57 -19.66 8.92
CA ALA A 122 -14.05 -18.31 8.68
C ALA A 122 -15.14 -17.24 8.84
N GLU A 123 -15.00 -16.39 9.86
CA GLU A 123 -15.91 -15.28 10.16
C GLU A 123 -15.27 -13.95 9.77
N ALA A 124 -16.04 -13.03 9.17
CA ALA A 124 -15.56 -11.72 8.77
C ALA A 124 -15.79 -10.67 9.88
N ILE A 125 -14.77 -9.86 10.15
CA ILE A 125 -14.87 -8.66 10.97
C ILE A 125 -15.01 -7.46 10.04
N LEU A 126 -16.09 -6.70 10.23
CA LEU A 126 -16.41 -5.55 9.41
C LEU A 126 -16.27 -4.26 10.23
N PRO A 127 -15.56 -3.23 9.71
CA PRO A 127 -15.48 -1.96 10.40
C PRO A 127 -16.86 -1.31 10.47
N LEU A 128 -17.20 -0.72 11.60
CA LEU A 128 -18.44 0.03 11.78
C LEU A 128 -18.16 1.52 11.84
N LYS A 129 -19.08 2.32 11.30
CA LYS A 129 -19.05 3.78 11.38
C LYS A 129 -20.40 4.28 11.88
N ARG A 130 -20.36 5.28 12.76
CA ARG A 130 -21.56 5.97 13.21
C ARG A 130 -21.94 7.05 12.20
N GLY A 131 -23.20 7.05 11.78
CA GLY A 131 -23.80 8.08 10.94
C GLY A 131 -24.05 9.38 11.70
N PRO A 132 -24.23 10.51 11.00
CA PRO A 132 -24.62 11.79 11.60
C PRO A 132 -25.97 11.75 12.33
N ASP A 133 -26.82 10.81 11.95
CA ASP A 133 -28.11 10.48 12.57
C ASP A 133 -27.97 9.61 13.83
N GLY A 134 -26.74 9.25 14.22
CA GLY A 134 -26.43 8.40 15.37
C GLY A 134 -26.55 6.90 15.09
N SER A 135 -27.00 6.50 13.90
CA SER A 135 -27.09 5.09 13.50
C SER A 135 -25.70 4.47 13.39
N LEU A 136 -25.58 3.17 13.67
CA LEU A 136 -24.34 2.41 13.41
C LEU A 136 -24.52 1.62 12.12
N GLY A 137 -23.62 1.84 11.17
CA GLY A 137 -23.60 1.11 9.90
C GLY A 137 -22.24 0.44 9.67
N VAL A 138 -22.20 -0.51 8.74
CA VAL A 138 -20.95 -1.10 8.27
C VAL A 138 -20.25 -0.10 7.35
N ALA A 139 -18.98 0.18 7.63
CA ALA A 139 -18.13 0.99 6.79
C ALA A 139 -17.71 0.18 5.55
N ALA A 140 -18.59 0.11 4.55
CA ALA A 140 -18.23 -0.38 3.23
C ALA A 140 -17.26 0.63 2.59
N GLY A 141 -16.03 0.19 2.31
CA GLY A 141 -14.96 1.02 1.73
C GLY A 141 -15.14 1.43 0.27
N GLY A 142 -16.34 1.24 -0.30
CA GLY A 142 -16.69 1.69 -1.64
C GLY A 142 -17.74 2.78 -1.53
N GLY A 143 -17.41 4.00 -1.95
CA GLY A 143 -18.36 5.10 -2.07
C GLY A 143 -19.60 4.59 -2.78
N GLY A 144 -20.73 4.58 -2.07
CA GLY A 144 -21.98 4.09 -2.61
C GLY A 144 -22.23 4.81 -3.93
N ALA A 145 -22.26 4.07 -5.03
CA ALA A 145 -22.60 4.63 -6.32
C ALA A 145 -23.93 5.39 -6.13
N SER A 146 -23.91 6.71 -6.29
CA SER A 146 -25.11 7.53 -6.13
C SER A 146 -26.09 7.08 -7.20
N GLN A 147 -27.05 6.23 -6.82
CA GLN A 147 -28.05 5.71 -7.74
C GLN A 147 -29.08 6.79 -7.97
N ILE A 148 -28.99 7.45 -9.13
CA ILE A 148 -29.93 8.50 -9.52
C ILE A 148 -31.02 7.85 -10.40
N VAL A 149 -32.22 7.70 -9.85
CA VAL A 149 -33.39 7.17 -10.57
C VAL A 149 -34.25 8.33 -11.07
N PHE A 150 -34.41 8.44 -12.40
CA PHE A 150 -35.33 9.39 -13.03
C PHE A 150 -36.49 8.65 -13.68
N ASN A 151 -37.71 8.91 -13.19
CA ASN A 151 -38.94 8.45 -13.85
C ASN A 151 -39.46 9.58 -14.74
N VAL A 152 -39.52 9.34 -16.05
CA VAL A 152 -40.05 10.31 -17.02
C VAL A 152 -41.33 9.76 -17.62
N THR A 153 -42.42 10.49 -17.47
CA THR A 153 -43.70 10.18 -18.09
C THR A 153 -44.03 11.24 -19.13
N THR A 154 -44.11 10.85 -20.40
CA THR A 154 -44.55 11.73 -21.49
C THR A 154 -45.80 11.16 -22.15
N GLN A 155 -46.67 12.05 -22.62
CA GLN A 155 -47.89 11.66 -23.36
C GLN A 155 -47.63 11.47 -24.86
N ASP A 156 -46.54 12.06 -25.38
CA ASP A 156 -46.17 12.02 -26.81
C ASP A 156 -44.64 12.19 -27.02
N ALA A 157 -44.11 11.58 -28.07
CA ALA A 157 -42.68 11.58 -28.42
C ALA A 157 -42.17 12.95 -28.92
N VAL A 158 -43.03 13.78 -29.50
CA VAL A 158 -42.66 15.14 -29.93
C VAL A 158 -42.35 16.01 -28.71
N SER A 159 -43.16 15.88 -27.65
CA SER A 159 -42.97 16.58 -26.37
C SER A 159 -41.67 16.19 -25.69
N PHE A 160 -41.26 14.92 -25.80
CA PHE A 160 -39.97 14.47 -25.27
C PHE A 160 -38.78 15.14 -25.99
N ARG A 161 -38.80 15.20 -27.32
CA ARG A 161 -37.73 15.86 -28.11
C ARG A 161 -37.57 17.34 -27.76
N LYS A 162 -38.67 18.03 -27.45
CA LYS A 162 -38.64 19.44 -27.01
C LYS A 162 -37.99 19.61 -25.62
N SER A 163 -38.11 18.60 -24.75
CA SER A 163 -37.58 18.63 -23.37
C SER A 163 -36.26 17.88 -23.19
N GLU A 164 -35.76 17.18 -24.21
CA GLU A 164 -34.52 16.40 -24.17
C GLU A 164 -33.31 17.22 -23.66
N GLY A 165 -33.13 18.44 -24.17
CA GLY A 165 -32.05 19.32 -23.73
C GLY A 165 -32.14 19.75 -22.26
N GLN A 166 -33.36 19.90 -21.73
CA GLN A 166 -33.58 20.23 -20.32
C GLN A 166 -33.31 19.02 -19.42
N ILE A 167 -33.74 17.83 -19.84
CA ILE A 167 -33.48 16.58 -19.11
C ILE A 167 -31.99 16.27 -19.08
N ALA A 168 -31.29 16.43 -20.21
CA ALA A 168 -29.84 16.26 -20.28
C ALA A 168 -29.10 17.23 -19.34
N ALA A 169 -29.53 18.50 -19.28
CA ALA A 169 -28.96 19.48 -18.35
C ALA A 169 -29.21 19.12 -16.87
N MET A 170 -30.41 18.62 -16.54
CA MET A 170 -30.75 18.17 -15.19
C MET A 170 -29.93 16.93 -14.79
N LEU A 171 -29.72 15.99 -15.71
CA LEU A 171 -28.91 14.80 -15.48
C LEU A 171 -27.45 15.17 -15.20
N THR A 172 -26.83 16.00 -16.05
CA THR A 172 -25.43 16.44 -15.85
C THR A 172 -25.27 17.17 -14.52
N ARG A 173 -26.26 17.98 -14.11
CA ARG A 173 -26.27 18.66 -12.81
C ARG A 173 -26.49 17.70 -11.64
N ALA A 174 -27.30 16.65 -11.81
CA ALA A 174 -27.52 15.63 -10.79
C ALA A 174 -26.26 14.77 -10.58
N VAL A 175 -25.62 14.33 -11.65
CA VAL A 175 -24.36 13.57 -11.61
C VAL A 175 -23.24 14.39 -10.96
N GLY A 176 -23.10 15.67 -11.35
CA GLY A 176 -22.11 16.57 -10.76
C GLY A 176 -22.35 16.93 -9.28
N ARG A 177 -23.56 16.67 -8.74
CA ARG A 177 -23.82 16.77 -7.29
C ARG A 177 -23.61 15.42 -6.59
N GLY A 178 -23.97 14.30 -7.23
CA GLY A 178 -23.75 12.95 -6.71
C GLY A 178 -22.28 12.61 -6.50
N GLN A 179 -21.40 13.03 -7.42
CA GLN A 179 -19.94 12.81 -7.29
C GLN A 179 -19.27 13.65 -6.19
N ARG A 180 -19.93 14.70 -5.69
CA ARG A 180 -19.41 15.58 -4.61
C ARG A 180 -19.90 15.21 -3.21
N SER A 181 -20.80 14.22 -3.11
CA SER A 181 -21.39 13.76 -1.85
C SER A 181 -20.74 12.48 -1.30
N LEU A 182 -19.64 12.04 -1.92
CA LEU A 182 -18.80 10.90 -1.49
C LEU A 182 -17.47 11.43 -0.97
#